data_AF-A0A284QS37-F1
#
_entry.id   AF-A0A284QS37-F1
#
_cell.length_a   1.000
_cell.length_b   1.000
_cell.length_c   1.000
_cell.angle_alpha   90.00
_cell.angle_beta   90.00
_cell.angle_gamma   90.00
#
_symmetry.space_group_name_H-M   'P 1'
#
loop_
_entity.id
_entity.type
_entity.pdbx_description
1 polymer ?
#
loop_
_entity_poly.entity_id
_entity_poly.type
_entity_poly.pdbx_seq_one_letter_code
_entity_poly.pdbx_strand_id
1 'polypeptide(L)'
;MFPSALHLSISKISSVEALLTNGKRCAAVLPSAKSVLLSPRPNVFVDASSKWGIGIYIDGLWDAWRYRPDHPFTSADINWLEALAVEIGERAIQARGVQATIFSDNTGVIRAFNEKKSRSPLIESSVRRTHSLLQAKKTRVEFLHVPTKDNPADAYSRGKFGLPERRVVRPLNLPRELSSVVSRAVFW
;
A
#
# COMPACT_ATOMS: atom_id res chain seq x y z
N MET A 1 -32.99 -48.01 7.42
CA MET A 1 -33.42 -46.66 7.00
C MET A 1 -32.17 -45.79 6.93
N PHE A 2 -31.56 -45.69 5.74
CA PHE A 2 -30.54 -44.69 5.36
C PHE A 2 -31.25 -43.39 4.89
N PRO A 3 -30.60 -42.25 4.57
CA PRO A 3 -29.17 -42.05 4.23
C PRO A 3 -28.48 -40.84 4.91
N SER A 4 -27.16 -40.85 5.13
CA SER A 4 -26.00 -40.58 4.22
C SER A 4 -25.69 -39.11 3.91
N ALA A 5 -24.46 -38.75 4.30
CA ALA A 5 -23.50 -37.78 3.77
C ALA A 5 -23.97 -36.77 2.70
N LEU A 6 -23.90 -35.48 3.06
CA LEU A 6 -23.94 -34.36 2.13
C LEU A 6 -22.54 -34.08 1.57
N HIS A 7 -22.41 -34.39 0.28
CA HIS A 7 -21.35 -34.00 -0.64
C HIS A 7 -21.58 -32.54 -1.05
N LEU A 8 -20.65 -31.62 -0.73
CA LEU A 8 -20.73 -30.22 -1.19
C LEU A 8 -20.15 -30.11 -2.61
N SER A 9 -21.07 -30.00 -3.58
CA SER A 9 -20.81 -29.74 -4.99
C SER A 9 -20.41 -28.28 -5.23
N ILE A 10 -19.19 -28.05 -5.70
CA ILE A 10 -18.72 -26.75 -6.19
C ILE A 10 -19.43 -26.46 -7.52
N SER A 11 -20.33 -25.48 -7.51
CA SER A 11 -21.10 -25.06 -8.67
C SER A 11 -20.76 -23.61 -9.04
N LYS A 12 -20.19 -23.44 -10.23
CA LYS A 12 -20.38 -22.33 -11.19
C LYS A 12 -20.22 -20.88 -10.69
N ILE A 13 -19.14 -20.23 -11.13
CA ILE A 13 -19.21 -18.81 -11.54
C ILE A 13 -18.68 -18.75 -12.98
N SER A 14 -19.61 -18.39 -13.87
CA SER A 14 -19.48 -18.35 -15.33
C SER A 14 -18.90 -17.02 -15.84
N SER A 15 -18.10 -17.15 -16.89
CA SER A 15 -17.78 -16.21 -17.98
C SER A 15 -18.26 -14.76 -17.91
N VAL A 16 -17.31 -13.84 -18.08
CA VAL A 16 -17.52 -12.66 -18.94
C VAL A 16 -16.22 -12.39 -19.73
N GLU A 17 -16.24 -12.73 -21.01
CA GLU A 17 -15.29 -12.24 -22.03
C GLU A 17 -16.15 -11.62 -23.14
N ALA A 18 -15.88 -10.35 -23.48
CA ALA A 18 -15.95 -9.77 -24.82
C ALA A 18 -16.08 -8.23 -24.73
N LEU A 19 -15.06 -7.51 -25.22
CA LEU A 19 -15.17 -6.53 -26.30
C LEU A 19 -13.82 -5.81 -26.50
N LEU A 20 -13.07 -6.29 -27.49
CA LEU A 20 -12.01 -5.54 -28.15
C LEU A 20 -12.64 -4.68 -29.26
N THR A 21 -12.54 -3.36 -29.15
CA THR A 21 -12.62 -2.46 -30.32
C THR A 21 -11.59 -1.34 -30.19
N ASN A 22 -10.58 -1.43 -31.05
CA ASN A 22 -9.68 -0.41 -31.61
C ASN A 22 -9.64 1.00 -30.99
N GLY A 23 -8.44 1.41 -30.56
CA GLY A 23 -8.08 2.82 -30.42
C GLY A 23 -6.82 3.03 -29.58
N LYS A 24 -5.69 3.33 -30.21
CA LYS A 24 -4.39 3.60 -29.58
C LYS A 24 -4.49 4.62 -28.44
N ARG A 25 -4.08 4.23 -27.22
CA ARG A 25 -3.40 5.05 -26.20
C ARG A 25 -2.95 4.15 -25.03
N CYS A 26 -1.78 4.44 -24.48
CA CYS A 26 -1.12 3.67 -23.41
C CYS A 26 -2.08 3.37 -22.25
N ALA A 27 -2.57 2.13 -22.17
CA ALA A 27 -3.28 1.61 -21.02
C ALA A 27 -2.28 0.80 -20.19
N ALA A 28 -1.98 1.24 -18.98
CA ALA A 28 -1.45 0.34 -17.97
C ALA A 28 -2.54 -0.73 -17.75
N VAL A 29 -2.30 -1.94 -18.24
CA VAL A 29 -3.18 -3.09 -18.04
C VAL A 29 -3.21 -3.34 -16.53
N LEU A 30 -4.35 -3.09 -15.89
CA LEU A 30 -4.58 -3.56 -14.53
C LEU A 30 -4.48 -5.10 -14.55
N PRO A 31 -3.63 -5.71 -13.73
CA PRO A 31 -3.50 -7.15 -13.73
C PRO A 31 -4.84 -7.79 -13.32
N SER A 32 -5.30 -8.75 -14.13
CA SER A 32 -6.39 -9.67 -13.77
C SER A 32 -6.12 -10.30 -12.40
N ALA A 33 -7.19 -10.65 -11.67
CA ALA A 33 -7.10 -11.33 -10.36
C ALA A 33 -6.21 -12.59 -10.39
N LYS A 34 -6.05 -13.25 -11.56
CA LYS A 34 -5.11 -14.36 -11.76
C LYS A 34 -3.64 -13.94 -11.86
N SER A 35 -3.33 -12.78 -12.43
CA SER A 35 -1.96 -12.26 -12.54
C SER A 35 -1.40 -11.68 -11.23
N VAL A 36 -2.26 -11.30 -10.29
CA VAL A 36 -1.85 -10.89 -8.93
C VAL A 36 -1.21 -12.06 -8.17
N LEU A 37 -1.54 -13.30 -8.52
CA LEU A 37 -1.01 -14.52 -7.88
C LEU A 37 0.34 -14.99 -8.43
N LEU A 38 0.93 -14.29 -9.41
CA LEU A 38 2.18 -14.68 -10.08
C LEU A 38 3.23 -13.57 -10.17
N SER A 39 3.06 -12.44 -9.48
CA SER A 39 4.19 -11.52 -9.34
C SER A 39 5.22 -12.16 -8.40
N PRO A 40 6.49 -12.35 -8.80
CA PRO A 40 7.54 -12.89 -7.92
C PRO A 40 7.87 -11.95 -6.74
N ARG A 41 7.15 -10.83 -6.63
CA ARG A 41 7.29 -9.79 -5.63
C ARG A 41 5.90 -9.39 -5.13
N PRO A 42 5.69 -9.22 -3.81
CA PRO A 42 4.43 -8.73 -3.26
C PRO A 42 4.07 -7.35 -3.80
N ASN A 43 2.76 -7.14 -3.98
CA ASN A 43 2.20 -5.82 -4.27
C ASN A 43 1.84 -5.12 -2.96
N VAL A 44 2.40 -3.94 -2.76
CA VAL A 44 2.13 -3.10 -1.60
C VAL A 44 1.36 -1.88 -2.04
N PHE A 45 0.22 -1.65 -1.43
CA PHE A 45 -0.59 -0.47 -1.66
C PHE A 45 -0.55 0.38 -0.40
N VAL A 46 -0.38 1.68 -0.59
CA VAL A 46 -0.31 2.65 0.51
C VAL A 46 -1.26 3.80 0.22
N ASP A 47 -1.75 4.41 1.29
CA ASP A 47 -2.65 5.56 1.22
C ASP A 47 -2.58 6.36 2.53
N ALA A 48 -2.85 7.66 2.47
CA ALA A 48 -2.99 8.49 3.64
C ALA A 48 -4.31 9.28 3.62
N SER A 49 -4.99 9.33 4.77
CA SER A 49 -6.09 10.28 4.97
C SER A 49 -5.59 11.47 5.79
N SER A 50 -6.11 12.66 5.55
CA SER A 50 -5.77 13.84 6.37
C SER A 50 -6.37 13.80 7.79
N LYS A 51 -7.37 12.94 8.02
CA LYS A 51 -8.16 12.93 9.25
C LYS A 51 -7.75 11.86 10.25
N TRP A 52 -7.21 10.74 9.78
CA TRP A 52 -7.03 9.57 10.64
C TRP A 52 -5.59 9.04 10.65
N GLY A 53 -5.03 8.75 9.48
CA GLY A 53 -3.74 8.08 9.42
C GLY A 53 -3.38 7.52 8.06
N ILE A 54 -2.51 6.53 8.10
CA ILE A 54 -1.91 5.85 6.94
C ILE A 54 -2.39 4.39 6.92
N GLY A 55 -2.77 3.94 5.72
CA GLY A 55 -3.16 2.57 5.43
C GLY A 55 -2.09 1.85 4.61
N ILE A 56 -1.90 0.56 4.90
CA ILE A 56 -1.04 -0.34 4.13
C ILE A 56 -1.80 -1.61 3.82
N TYR A 57 -1.69 -2.08 2.58
CA TYR A 57 -2.16 -3.38 2.15
C TYR A 57 -1.05 -4.14 1.42
N ILE A 58 -0.80 -5.40 1.79
CA ILE A 58 0.24 -6.24 1.21
C ILE A 58 -0.33 -7.64 0.98
N ASP A 59 -0.66 -7.99 -0.27
CA ASP A 59 -1.16 -9.30 -0.69
C ASP A 59 -2.20 -9.93 0.27
N GLY A 60 -3.23 -9.17 0.64
CA GLY A 60 -4.32 -9.65 1.52
C GLY A 60 -4.06 -9.41 3.01
N LEU A 61 -2.87 -8.98 3.39
CA LEU A 61 -2.56 -8.48 4.72
C LEU A 61 -2.75 -6.97 4.78
N TRP A 62 -3.07 -6.44 5.96
CA TRP A 62 -3.26 -5.00 6.15
C TRP A 62 -2.51 -4.48 7.37
N ASP A 63 -2.20 -3.20 7.37
CA ASP A 63 -1.77 -2.48 8.57
C ASP A 63 -2.27 -1.05 8.53
N ALA A 64 -2.30 -0.41 9.70
CA ALA A 64 -2.75 0.95 9.84
C ALA A 64 -1.93 1.68 10.91
N TRP A 65 -1.64 2.95 10.62
CA TRP A 65 -0.82 3.83 11.43
C TRP A 65 -1.59 5.10 11.70
N ARG A 66 -1.81 5.40 12.98
CA ARG A 66 -2.61 6.55 13.42
C ARG A 66 -1.70 7.74 13.66
N TYR A 67 -2.15 8.92 13.25
CA TYR A 67 -1.50 10.18 13.63
C TYR A 67 -1.51 10.36 15.14
N ARG A 68 -0.42 10.92 15.65
CA ARG A 68 -0.37 11.27 17.05
C ARG A 68 -1.24 12.50 17.32
N PRO A 69 -2.00 12.55 18.44
CA PRO A 69 -2.94 13.64 18.72
C PRO A 69 -2.29 15.03 18.79
N ASP A 70 -1.01 15.08 19.14
CA ASP A 70 -0.18 16.29 19.25
C ASP A 70 0.30 16.84 17.91
N HIS A 71 -0.01 16.18 16.79
CA HIS A 71 0.37 16.61 15.46
C HIS A 71 -0.86 16.76 14.54
N PRO A 72 -1.59 17.89 14.62
CA PRO A 72 -2.73 18.13 13.74
C PRO A 72 -2.25 18.36 12.31
N PHE A 73 -2.68 17.49 11.39
CA PHE A 73 -2.41 17.64 9.96
C PHE A 73 -3.50 18.45 9.29
N THR A 74 -3.10 19.27 8.33
CA THR A 74 -4.01 20.01 7.46
C THR A 74 -4.16 19.31 6.11
N SER A 75 -5.12 19.76 5.30
CA SER A 75 -5.21 19.31 3.91
C SER A 75 -3.99 19.68 3.07
N ALA A 76 -3.22 20.71 3.45
CA ALA A 76 -1.99 21.07 2.76
C ALA A 76 -0.88 20.02 2.96
N ASP A 77 -0.95 19.26 4.06
CA ASP A 77 0.04 18.24 4.41
C ASP A 77 -0.21 16.90 3.70
N ILE A 78 -1.35 16.74 3.01
CA ILE A 78 -1.77 15.45 2.45
C ILE A 78 -0.71 14.83 1.52
N ASN A 79 -0.06 15.63 0.67
CA ASN A 79 0.98 15.12 -0.23
C ASN A 79 2.22 14.62 0.52
N TRP A 80 2.53 15.23 1.66
CA TRP A 80 3.61 14.75 2.52
C TRP A 80 3.19 13.49 3.28
N LEU A 81 1.95 13.42 3.76
CA LEU A 81 1.39 12.23 4.39
C LEU A 81 1.37 11.02 3.42
N GLU A 82 1.04 11.23 2.15
CA GLU A 82 1.16 10.22 1.09
C GLU A 82 2.61 9.77 0.89
N ALA A 83 3.57 10.69 0.93
CA ALA A 83 4.99 10.35 0.85
C ALA A 83 5.46 9.56 2.09
N LEU A 84 4.93 9.86 3.28
CA LEU A 84 5.16 9.06 4.48
C LEU A 84 4.54 7.67 4.35
N ALA A 85 3.36 7.54 3.74
CA ALA A 85 2.74 6.25 3.50
C ALA A 85 3.64 5.33 2.65
N VAL A 86 4.26 5.87 1.59
CA VAL A 86 5.26 5.16 0.79
C VAL A 86 6.49 4.75 1.63
N GLU A 87 7.03 5.64 2.47
CA GLU A 87 8.18 5.32 3.34
C GLU A 87 7.84 4.21 4.35
N ILE A 88 6.66 4.24 4.97
CA ILE A 88 6.23 3.19 5.92
C ILE A 88 5.98 1.87 5.18
N GLY A 89 5.37 1.91 3.98
CA GLY A 89 5.18 0.73 3.13
C GLY A 89 6.50 0.07 2.75
N GLU A 90 7.53 0.86 2.40
CA GLU A 90 8.86 0.33 2.10
C GLU A 90 9.49 -0.33 3.33
N ARG A 91 9.40 0.31 4.51
CA ARG A 91 9.89 -0.27 5.76
C ARG A 91 9.18 -1.57 6.13
N ALA A 92 7.88 -1.66 5.84
CA ALA A 92 7.10 -2.88 6.04
C ALA A 92 7.59 -4.06 5.19
N ILE A 93 8.05 -3.76 3.97
CA ILE A 93 8.66 -4.74 3.07
C ILE A 93 10.08 -5.10 3.48
N GLN A 94 10.88 -4.12 3.89
CA GLN A 94 12.23 -4.38 4.40
C GLN A 94 12.22 -5.31 5.61
N ALA A 95 11.26 -5.14 6.52
CA ALA A 95 11.08 -6.04 7.67
C ALA A 95 10.79 -7.49 7.27
N ARG A 96 10.34 -7.73 6.03
CA ARG A 96 10.09 -9.06 5.46
C ARG A 96 11.25 -9.60 4.63
N GLY A 97 12.23 -8.76 4.30
CA GLY A 97 13.41 -9.16 3.51
C GLY A 97 13.12 -9.51 2.06
N VAL A 98 12.04 -8.98 1.49
CA VAL A 98 11.60 -9.27 0.12
C VAL A 98 11.67 -8.01 -0.75
N GLN A 99 11.79 -8.17 -2.07
CA GLN A 99 11.59 -7.07 -3.02
C GLN A 99 10.10 -6.89 -3.28
N ALA A 100 9.64 -5.68 -3.54
CA ALA A 100 8.23 -5.39 -3.74
C ALA A 100 8.00 -4.32 -4.80
N THR A 101 6.76 -4.21 -5.23
CA THR A 101 6.25 -3.06 -5.97
C THR A 101 5.30 -2.28 -5.05
N ILE A 102 5.56 -0.98 -4.89
CA ILE A 102 4.74 -0.09 -4.08
C ILE A 102 3.86 0.77 -4.99
N PHE A 103 2.57 0.77 -4.68
CA PHE A 103 1.51 1.49 -5.36
C PHE A 103 0.95 2.60 -4.46
N SER A 104 0.77 3.79 -5.03
CA SER A 104 0.03 4.92 -4.45
C SER A 104 -0.78 5.58 -5.57
N ASP A 105 -1.91 6.19 -5.22
CA ASP A 105 -2.74 6.94 -6.17
C ASP A 105 -2.26 8.38 -6.38
N ASN A 106 -1.28 8.82 -5.59
CA ASN A 106 -0.68 10.12 -5.72
C ASN A 106 0.46 10.11 -6.76
N THR A 107 0.13 10.46 -8.00
CA THR A 107 1.11 10.56 -9.11
C THR A 107 2.29 11.49 -8.80
N GLY A 108 2.10 12.57 -8.04
CA GLY A 108 3.15 13.50 -7.66
C GLY A 108 4.17 12.86 -6.71
N VAL A 109 3.68 12.08 -5.74
CA VAL A 109 4.52 11.29 -4.83
C VAL A 109 5.25 10.19 -5.60
N ILE A 110 4.56 9.38 -6.40
CA ILE A 110 5.17 8.33 -7.22
C ILE A 110 6.28 8.90 -8.11
N ARG A 111 6.04 10.05 -8.75
CA ARG A 111 7.04 10.76 -9.53
C ARG A 111 8.26 11.15 -8.68
N ALA A 112 8.04 11.73 -7.50
CA ALA A 112 9.12 12.14 -6.61
C ALA A 112 10.01 10.96 -6.17
N PHE A 113 9.41 9.81 -5.88
CA PHE A 113 10.15 8.59 -5.53
C PHE A 113 10.93 8.02 -6.72
N ASN A 114 10.35 7.99 -7.92
CA ASN A 114 11.03 7.53 -9.13
C ASN A 114 12.17 8.46 -9.56
N GLU A 115 11.98 9.77 -9.49
CA GLU A 115 13.00 10.78 -9.79
C GLU A 115 14.02 10.97 -8.65
N LYS A 116 13.77 10.38 -7.48
CA LYS A 116 14.57 10.50 -6.25
C LYS A 116 14.74 11.94 -5.76
N LYS A 117 13.77 12.81 -6.05
CA LYS A 117 13.79 14.23 -5.67
C LYS A 117 12.37 14.81 -5.63
N SER A 118 12.20 15.87 -4.86
CA SER A 118 10.99 16.69 -4.84
C SER A 118 11.35 18.16 -4.63
N ARG A 119 10.46 19.08 -5.00
CA ARG A 119 10.60 20.51 -4.64
C ARG A 119 10.08 20.80 -3.24
N SER A 120 9.26 19.92 -2.67
CA SER A 120 8.79 20.02 -1.30
C SER A 120 9.83 19.40 -0.36
N PRO A 121 10.41 20.15 0.59
CA PRO A 121 11.41 19.62 1.52
C PRO A 121 10.91 18.45 2.37
N LEU A 122 9.61 18.43 2.70
CA LEU A 122 8.98 17.36 3.48
C LEU A 122 8.89 16.05 2.69
N ILE A 123 8.47 16.14 1.41
CA ILE A 123 8.44 14.97 0.52
C ILE A 123 9.87 14.52 0.21
N GLU A 124 10.77 15.46 -0.10
CA GLU A 124 12.18 15.17 -0.39
C GLU A 124 12.85 14.42 0.77
N SER A 125 12.58 14.82 2.01
CA SER A 125 13.11 14.12 3.19
C SER A 125 12.67 12.66 3.24
N SER A 126 11.41 12.36 2.92
CA SER A 126 10.88 10.99 2.88
C SER A 126 11.47 10.17 1.74
N VAL A 127 11.62 10.79 0.56
CA VAL A 127 12.31 10.21 -0.60
C VAL A 127 13.77 9.86 -0.26
N ARG A 128 14.50 10.79 0.36
CA ARG A 128 15.91 10.59 0.74
C ARG A 128 16.08 9.46 1.76
N ARG A 129 15.26 9.43 2.82
CA ARG A 129 15.31 8.34 3.82
C ARG A 129 15.02 6.98 3.19
N THR A 130 14.01 6.90 2.33
CA THR A 130 13.64 5.66 1.64
C THR A 130 14.75 5.17 0.71
N HIS A 131 15.30 6.04 -0.15
CA HIS A 131 16.40 5.64 -1.05
C HIS A 131 17.69 5.31 -0.30
N SER A 132 17.98 5.99 0.81
CA SER A 132 19.11 5.65 1.68
C SER A 132 18.95 4.25 2.28
N LEU A 133 17.74 3.89 2.72
CA LEU A 133 17.43 2.56 3.24
C LEU A 133 17.57 1.49 2.15
N LEU A 134 17.01 1.73 0.96
CA LEU A 134 17.15 0.83 -0.19
C LEU A 134 18.61 0.57 -0.57
N GLN A 135 19.44 1.63 -0.58
CA GLN A 135 20.89 1.52 -0.85
C GLN A 135 21.61 0.73 0.24
N ALA A 136 21.38 1.05 1.51
CA ALA A 136 22.01 0.36 2.63
C ALA A 136 21.68 -1.14 2.68
N LYS A 137 20.45 -1.51 2.28
CA LYS A 137 19.99 -2.90 2.22
C LYS A 137 20.27 -3.59 0.88
N LYS A 138 20.80 -2.88 -0.12
CA LYS A 138 21.02 -3.38 -1.48
C LYS A 138 19.76 -3.98 -2.12
N THR A 139 18.60 -3.40 -1.80
CA THR A 139 17.29 -3.83 -2.29
C THR A 139 16.77 -2.89 -3.37
N ARG A 140 15.81 -3.37 -4.16
CA ARG A 140 15.10 -2.57 -5.18
C ARG A 140 13.61 -2.63 -4.92
N VAL A 141 12.95 -1.51 -5.16
CA VAL A 141 11.50 -1.34 -5.13
C VAL A 141 11.09 -0.58 -6.38
N GLU A 142 9.99 -1.00 -6.98
CA GLU A 142 9.33 -0.27 -8.07
C GLU A 142 8.20 0.58 -7.47
N PHE A 143 8.13 1.85 -7.85
CA PHE A 143 7.06 2.75 -7.42
C PHE A 143 6.12 3.01 -8.60
N LEU A 144 4.88 2.56 -8.50
CA LEU A 144 3.89 2.64 -9.57
C LEU A 144 2.63 3.38 -9.10
N HIS A 145 1.96 4.03 -10.04
CA HIS A 145 0.66 4.64 -9.78
C HIS A 145 -0.46 3.59 -9.85
N VAL A 146 -1.44 3.69 -8.95
CA VAL A 146 -2.72 2.96 -9.00
C VAL A 146 -3.88 3.95 -8.97
N PRO A 147 -4.97 3.78 -9.73
CA PRO A 147 -6.14 4.66 -9.59
C PRO A 147 -6.74 4.58 -8.18
N THR A 148 -7.20 5.69 -7.60
CA THR A 148 -7.78 5.76 -6.24
C THR A 148 -8.86 4.70 -5.99
N LYS A 149 -9.77 4.49 -6.94
CA LYS A 149 -10.86 3.50 -6.82
C LYS A 149 -10.35 2.05 -6.71
N ASP A 150 -9.13 1.80 -7.14
CA ASP A 150 -8.48 0.49 -7.16
C ASP A 150 -7.43 0.38 -6.04
N ASN A 151 -7.30 1.38 -5.15
CA ASN A 151 -6.36 1.39 -4.04
C ASN A 151 -6.97 0.75 -2.78
N PRO A 152 -6.64 -0.50 -2.43
CA PRO A 152 -7.21 -1.17 -1.26
C PRO A 152 -6.74 -0.57 0.08
N ALA A 153 -5.72 0.31 0.07
CA ALA A 153 -5.20 0.94 1.28
C ALA A 153 -6.09 2.10 1.80
N ASP A 154 -6.97 2.66 0.96
CA ASP A 154 -7.84 3.80 1.32
C ASP A 154 -8.74 3.51 2.54
N ALA A 155 -9.31 2.31 2.62
CA ALA A 155 -10.13 1.93 3.77
C ALA A 155 -9.33 1.97 5.08
N TYR A 156 -8.10 1.45 5.06
CA TYR A 156 -7.25 1.35 6.24
C TYR A 156 -6.70 2.73 6.67
N SER A 157 -6.41 3.62 5.71
CA SER A 157 -5.97 4.99 6.00
C SER A 157 -7.06 5.82 6.68
N ARG A 158 -8.33 5.41 6.56
CA ARG A 158 -9.51 6.03 7.18
C ARG A 158 -9.99 5.31 8.45
N GLY A 159 -9.25 4.32 8.92
CA GLY A 159 -9.60 3.58 10.12
C GLY A 159 -10.65 2.48 9.92
N LYS A 160 -10.93 2.06 8.69
CA LYS A 160 -11.82 0.93 8.39
C LYS A 160 -10.99 -0.34 8.24
N PHE A 161 -10.85 -1.09 9.34
CA PHE A 161 -9.91 -2.20 9.42
C PHE A 161 -10.47 -3.52 8.90
N GLY A 162 -9.55 -4.37 8.45
CA GLY A 162 -9.85 -5.76 8.11
C GLY A 162 -9.83 -6.66 9.34
N LEU A 163 -9.88 -7.96 9.10
CA LEU A 163 -9.81 -8.98 10.16
C LEU A 163 -8.48 -8.91 10.92
N PRO A 164 -8.45 -8.90 12.28
CA PRO A 164 -7.22 -8.78 13.08
C PRO A 164 -6.14 -9.81 12.73
N GLU A 165 -6.53 -11.05 12.41
CA GLU A 165 -5.63 -12.13 12.01
C GLU A 165 -4.92 -11.89 10.67
N ARG A 166 -5.44 -10.97 9.85
CA ARG A 166 -4.80 -10.53 8.59
C ARG A 166 -3.94 -9.29 8.77
N ARG A 167 -3.77 -8.81 10.01
CA ARG A 167 -2.89 -7.69 10.26
C ARG A 167 -1.42 -8.12 10.08
N VAL A 168 -0.60 -7.27 9.48
CA VAL A 168 0.86 -7.46 9.50
C VAL A 168 1.31 -7.58 10.96
N VAL A 169 2.11 -8.59 11.32
CA VAL A 169 2.52 -8.79 12.72
C VAL A 169 3.91 -8.20 13.01
N ARG A 170 4.79 -8.12 12.01
CA ARG A 170 6.17 -7.67 12.23
C ARG A 170 6.26 -6.21 12.70
N PRO A 171 6.99 -5.91 13.78
CA PRO A 171 7.23 -4.54 14.22
C PRO A 171 8.09 -3.80 13.19
N LEU A 172 7.79 -2.51 12.97
CA LEU A 172 8.59 -1.64 12.12
C LEU A 172 9.42 -0.70 12.98
N ASN A 173 10.73 -0.66 12.71
CA ASN A 173 11.60 0.36 13.27
C ASN A 173 11.43 1.64 12.47
N LEU A 174 10.63 2.56 13.01
CA LEU A 174 10.48 3.90 12.47
C LEU A 174 11.62 4.80 12.96
N PRO A 175 12.20 5.64 12.08
CA PRO A 175 13.12 6.68 12.50
C PRO A 175 12.35 7.73 13.33
N ARG A 176 13.08 8.52 14.12
CA ARG A 176 12.49 9.45 15.09
C ARG A 176 11.45 10.37 14.44
N GLU A 177 11.78 10.89 13.26
CA GLU A 177 10.98 11.80 12.44
C GLU A 177 9.60 11.23 12.09
N LEU A 178 9.50 9.92 11.91
CA LEU A 178 8.22 9.25 11.62
C LEU A 178 7.51 8.88 12.93
N SER A 179 8.25 8.37 13.92
CA SER A 179 7.68 7.97 15.21
C SER A 179 7.12 9.15 16.02
N SER A 180 7.56 10.39 15.74
CA SER A 180 7.02 11.61 16.32
C SER A 180 5.73 12.09 15.67
N VAL A 181 5.30 11.46 14.57
CA VAL A 181 4.14 11.87 13.75
C VAL A 181 3.07 10.78 13.73
N VAL A 182 3.48 9.52 13.64
CA VAL A 182 2.59 8.36 13.59
C VAL A 182 2.96 7.32 14.63
N SER A 183 1.96 6.58 15.07
CA SER A 183 2.13 5.35 15.85
C SER A 183 1.30 4.24 15.22
N ARG A 184 1.74 3.00 15.38
CA ARG A 184 0.98 1.86 14.87
C ARG A 184 -0.38 1.81 15.59
N ALA A 185 -1.47 1.71 14.85
CA ALA A 185 -2.80 1.76 15.46
C ALA A 185 -3.00 0.59 16.44
N VAL A 186 -3.47 0.85 17.65
CA VAL A 186 -3.79 -0.21 18.63
C VAL A 186 -5.30 -0.44 18.60
N PHE A 187 -5.69 -1.71 18.65
CA PHE A 187 -7.09 -2.12 18.78
C PHE A 187 -7.31 -2.58 20.22
N TRP A 188 -8.39 -2.10 20.82
CA TRP A 188 -8.91 -2.58 22.10
C TRP A 188 -10.20 -3.33 21.80
#